data_AF-A0A818BLK9-F1
#
_entry.id   AF-A0A818BLK9-F1
#
_cell.length_a   1.000
_cell.length_b   1.000
_cell.length_c   1.000
_cell.angle_alpha   90.00
_cell.angle_beta   90.00
_cell.angle_gamma   90.00
#
_symmetry.space_group_name_H-M   'P 1'
#
loop_
_entity.id
_entity.type
_entity.pdbx_description
1 polymer ?
#
loop_
_entity_poly.entity_id
_entity_poly.type
_entity_poly.pdbx_seq_one_letter_code
_entity_poly.pdbx_strand_id
1 'polypeptide(L)'
;MHLVVFVAILIVECRCNIRVSVDRSQGKYNVSIADRVWLRSSRTALYADERWYSSDDDSLPLIDTRLDQGNDEHLGKWNETQLIYSLVHSGIQVNVTGRVRQWSSISAVTFHLDIGNEPLTSSNSLSMDEVRTVFPSFNIEQMHPDDHRGYFTYADMMMGEVNKHAGIWESSSKIIKSGMQEGPIVLFDLTERAQGDVVILSPFSHFMATSLSQRENMLEYGVMGSMSSVPANYNHSMIVFYSPLGVNEAMREWGQSMRRAFNRTMEHRLNDITINYLGYYTDNGAYYYYHTETGMNYEETVVSISRNISLPIQYIQIDSWWYYKGNRDGVKEWSPRPDIFPDGLPVVHRRMNNIHIAAHNRYWASDTVYSKTYAFVIDPLQGKALPISNDSFWIDLLGEASRNWGLILYEQDWLNLQTIEFTPTRTDIDLGQRWLTAMGKAAEQVGINIQYCMSLPRHALQALEIPRVTQARVSVDYAIHLDERVPQWNIGVSSMLADTIGMAPYNDVFWSSSYEPGGPYKKAAMEPVPDREILIATLSTGPVTPGDAISYINVNRIMRCCSEIGTILKHDLPITMINSMIAD
;
A
#
# COMPACT_ATOMS: atom_id res chain seq x y z
N MET A 1 17.14 -6.14 53.47
CA MET A 1 17.70 -5.84 52.14
C MET A 1 16.66 -5.01 51.40
N HIS A 2 16.80 -3.68 51.42
CA HIS A 2 15.82 -2.78 50.80
C HIS A 2 16.13 -2.66 49.31
N LEU A 3 15.21 -3.14 48.48
CA LEU A 3 15.28 -3.02 47.03
C LEU A 3 14.82 -1.60 46.66
N VAL A 4 15.78 -0.72 46.38
CA VAL A 4 15.52 0.60 45.81
C VAL A 4 15.33 0.40 44.31
N VAL A 5 14.09 0.49 43.85
CA VAL A 5 13.76 0.53 42.42
C VAL A 5 14.08 1.93 41.92
N PHE A 6 15.18 2.08 41.18
CA PHE A 6 15.44 3.27 40.39
C PHE A 6 14.52 3.25 39.16
N VAL A 7 13.42 3.98 39.23
CA VAL A 7 12.66 4.36 38.03
C VAL A 7 13.45 5.49 37.37
N ALA A 8 14.31 5.14 36.41
CA ALA A 8 14.91 6.12 35.53
C ALA A 8 13.81 6.62 34.56
N ILE A 9 13.16 7.73 34.93
CA ILE A 9 12.33 8.50 33.98
C ILE A 9 13.31 9.21 33.05
N LEU A 10 13.65 8.58 31.94
CA LEU A 10 14.26 9.23 30.80
C LEU A 10 13.21 10.14 30.17
N ILE A 11 13.17 11.41 30.60
CA ILE A 11 12.54 12.46 29.82
C ILE A 11 13.47 12.70 28.64
N VAL A 12 13.28 11.94 27.56
CA VAL A 12 13.81 12.32 26.25
C VAL A 12 12.98 13.52 25.82
N GLU A 13 13.46 14.73 26.13
CA GLU A 13 13.01 15.91 25.40
C GLU A 13 13.32 15.66 23.93
N CYS A 14 12.29 15.27 23.16
CA CYS A 14 12.38 15.15 21.72
C CYS A 14 12.64 16.57 21.19
N ARG A 15 13.92 16.90 20.96
CA ARG A 15 14.26 18.09 20.17
C ARG A 15 13.86 17.77 18.74
N CYS A 16 12.64 18.17 18.38
CA CYS A 16 12.14 18.17 17.01
C CYS A 16 13.06 19.10 16.20
N ASN A 17 14.04 18.53 15.49
CA ASN A 17 15.02 19.29 14.69
C ASN A 17 14.45 19.75 13.35
N ILE A 18 13.29 19.22 12.95
CA ILE A 18 12.52 19.73 11.81
C ILE A 18 11.76 20.99 12.22
N ARG A 19 11.91 22.03 11.41
CA ARG A 19 11.21 23.32 11.57
C ARG A 19 10.67 23.79 10.24
N VAL A 20 9.56 24.51 10.28
CA VAL A 20 9.05 25.23 9.13
C VAL A 20 9.07 26.73 9.40
N SER A 21 9.63 27.49 8.46
CA SER A 21 9.52 28.95 8.43
C SER A 21 8.55 29.33 7.32
N VAL A 22 7.66 30.29 7.59
CA VAL A 22 6.66 30.76 6.64
C VAL A 22 6.81 32.27 6.47
N ASP A 23 7.09 32.72 5.26
CA ASP A 23 6.98 34.11 4.87
C ASP A 23 5.49 34.45 4.73
N ARG A 24 4.94 35.09 5.76
CA ARG A 24 3.53 35.45 5.83
C ARG A 24 3.10 36.54 4.85
N SER A 25 4.05 37.24 4.21
CA SER A 25 3.75 38.25 3.20
C SER A 25 3.68 37.66 1.79
N GLN A 26 4.42 36.59 1.53
CA GLN A 26 4.51 35.96 0.21
C GLN A 26 3.85 34.57 0.15
N GLY A 27 3.48 33.97 1.29
CA GLY A 27 2.95 32.61 1.35
C GLY A 27 3.99 31.54 0.99
N LYS A 28 5.28 31.89 1.02
CA LYS A 28 6.39 30.95 0.81
C LYS A 28 6.81 30.32 2.14
N TYR A 29 7.33 29.10 2.09
CA TYR A 29 7.72 28.35 3.28
C TYR A 29 8.95 27.47 3.04
N ASN A 30 9.76 27.28 4.07
CA ASN A 30 10.95 26.44 4.01
C ASN A 30 10.92 25.40 5.14
N VAL A 31 11.17 24.14 4.80
CA VAL A 31 11.41 23.07 5.78
C VAL A 31 12.91 22.98 6.03
N SER A 32 13.31 23.10 7.29
CA SER A 32 14.71 23.08 7.71
C SER A 32 14.96 21.98 8.74
N ILE A 33 16.11 21.31 8.61
CA ILE A 33 16.62 20.32 9.57
C ILE A 33 17.90 20.90 10.17
N ALA A 34 17.99 20.97 11.49
CA ALA A 34 19.15 21.53 12.20
C ALA A 34 19.60 22.89 11.62
N ASP A 35 18.61 23.77 11.36
CA ASP A 35 18.76 25.11 10.78
C ASP A 35 19.31 25.16 9.34
N ARG A 36 19.44 24.01 8.64
CA ARG A 36 19.73 23.93 7.20
C ARG A 36 18.43 23.74 6.43
N VAL A 37 18.21 24.50 5.36
CA VAL A 37 17.04 24.34 4.50
C VAL A 37 17.17 23.07 3.67
N TRP A 38 16.17 22.18 3.78
CA TRP A 38 16.06 20.96 2.97
C TRP A 38 15.02 21.11 1.87
N LEU A 39 13.90 21.80 2.13
CA LEU A 39 12.86 22.00 1.12
C LEU A 39 12.46 23.47 1.08
N ARG A 40 12.44 24.06 -0.12
CA ARG A 40 11.88 25.38 -0.37
C ARG A 40 10.56 25.24 -1.11
N SER A 41 9.55 25.98 -0.67
CA SER A 41 8.23 25.99 -1.31
C SER A 41 8.32 26.47 -2.74
N SER A 42 7.51 25.89 -3.63
CA SER A 42 7.23 26.45 -4.94
C SER A 42 5.90 27.23 -4.91
N ARG A 43 5.03 27.04 -5.90
CA ARG A 43 3.74 27.73 -6.05
C ARG A 43 2.61 27.06 -5.29
N THR A 44 1.58 27.83 -4.96
CA THR A 44 0.24 27.30 -4.65
C THR A 44 -0.62 27.51 -5.87
N ALA A 45 -1.34 26.48 -6.32
CA ALA A 45 -2.14 26.57 -7.54
C ALA A 45 -3.39 25.69 -7.52
N LEU A 46 -4.41 26.09 -8.29
CA LEU A 46 -5.68 25.39 -8.44
C LEU A 46 -6.11 25.43 -9.90
N TYR A 47 -6.65 24.34 -10.42
CA TYR A 47 -7.24 24.28 -11.75
C TYR A 47 -8.77 24.30 -11.66
N ALA A 48 -9.38 25.32 -12.24
CA ALA A 48 -10.83 25.52 -12.33
C ALA A 48 -11.17 26.41 -13.53
N ASP A 49 -12.42 26.36 -14.02
CA ASP A 49 -12.86 27.16 -15.18
C ASP A 49 -11.92 27.04 -16.40
N GLU A 50 -11.41 25.84 -16.67
CA GLU A 50 -10.46 25.54 -17.76
C GLU A 50 -9.08 26.23 -17.66
N ARG A 51 -8.73 26.84 -16.52
CA ARG A 51 -7.46 27.54 -16.34
C ARG A 51 -6.82 27.29 -14.99
N TRP A 52 -5.53 27.58 -14.93
CA TRP A 52 -4.76 27.60 -13.69
C TRP A 52 -4.90 28.96 -12.99
N TYR A 53 -5.15 28.90 -11.69
CA TYR A 53 -5.02 30.00 -10.75
C TYR A 53 -3.78 29.74 -9.89
N SER A 54 -2.86 30.70 -9.80
CA SER A 54 -1.53 30.50 -9.22
C SER A 54 -1.11 31.65 -8.33
N SER A 55 -0.31 31.34 -7.31
CA SER A 55 0.41 32.34 -6.51
C SER A 55 1.53 33.04 -7.29
N ASP A 56 1.95 32.48 -8.44
CA ASP A 56 3.08 33.02 -9.21
C ASP A 56 2.69 34.16 -10.17
N ASP A 57 1.41 34.26 -10.54
CA ASP A 57 0.87 35.25 -11.49
C ASP A 57 -0.23 36.14 -10.89
N ASP A 58 -0.34 36.13 -9.56
CA ASP A 58 -1.33 36.87 -8.77
C ASP A 58 -2.80 36.57 -9.10
N SER A 59 -3.09 35.49 -9.85
CA SER A 59 -4.47 35.04 -10.07
C SER A 59 -5.07 34.29 -8.88
N LEU A 60 -4.22 33.83 -7.95
CA LEU A 60 -4.57 33.29 -6.63
C LEU A 60 -3.83 34.09 -5.52
N PRO A 61 -4.21 35.35 -5.27
CA PRO A 61 -3.48 36.22 -4.34
C PRO A 61 -3.67 35.78 -2.88
N LEU A 62 -2.59 35.85 -2.10
CA LEU A 62 -2.63 35.72 -0.65
C LEU A 62 -3.25 36.99 -0.05
N ILE A 63 -4.37 36.85 0.66
CA ILE A 63 -5.12 37.99 1.20
C ILE A 63 -5.01 38.14 2.72
N ASP A 64 -4.71 37.05 3.44
CA ASP A 64 -4.60 37.05 4.90
C ASP A 64 -3.70 35.90 5.37
N THR A 65 -3.09 36.06 6.55
CA THR A 65 -2.39 34.96 7.24
C THR A 65 -2.73 34.92 8.72
N ARG A 66 -3.04 33.73 9.21
CA ARG A 66 -3.43 33.52 10.61
C ARG A 66 -2.52 32.52 11.29
N LEU A 67 -2.37 32.68 12.58
CA LEU A 67 -1.74 31.68 13.44
C LEU A 67 -2.82 30.93 14.18
N ASP A 68 -2.66 29.63 14.29
CA ASP A 68 -3.55 28.76 15.03
C ASP A 68 -2.72 27.74 15.83
N GLN A 69 -3.34 27.16 16.84
CA GLN A 69 -2.72 26.10 17.64
C GLN A 69 -3.81 25.17 18.14
N GLY A 70 -3.46 23.90 18.30
CA GLY A 70 -4.42 22.92 18.77
C GLY A 70 -3.76 21.67 19.32
N ASN A 71 -4.60 20.69 19.59
CA ASN A 71 -4.19 19.39 20.07
C ASN A 71 -5.02 18.32 19.37
N ASP A 72 -4.35 17.48 18.59
CA ASP A 72 -4.92 16.25 18.04
C ASP A 72 -4.94 15.16 19.11
N GLU A 73 -5.96 14.30 19.07
CA GLU A 73 -6.12 13.22 20.04
C GLU A 73 -4.98 12.20 19.95
N HIS A 74 -4.48 11.92 18.75
CA HIS A 74 -3.52 10.85 18.47
C HIS A 74 -2.09 11.35 18.27
N LEU A 75 -1.92 12.55 17.73
CA LEU A 75 -0.61 13.15 17.42
C LEU A 75 -0.22 14.28 18.38
N GLY A 76 -1.14 14.73 19.23
CA GLY A 76 -0.90 15.73 20.27
C GLY A 76 -0.82 17.16 19.75
N LYS A 77 -0.04 18.01 20.42
CA LYS A 77 -0.06 19.46 20.20
C LYS A 77 0.57 19.87 18.89
N TRP A 78 -0.01 20.90 18.27
CA TRP A 78 0.50 21.49 17.04
C TRP A 78 0.31 23.01 17.03
N ASN A 79 1.20 23.68 16.28
CA ASN A 79 1.10 25.08 15.89
C ASN A 79 0.94 25.14 14.37
N GLU A 80 0.17 26.10 13.88
CA GLU A 80 -0.18 26.19 12.46
C GLU A 80 -0.12 27.64 11.97
N THR A 81 0.36 27.81 10.73
CA THR A 81 0.17 29.05 9.97
C THR A 81 -0.81 28.77 8.83
N GLN A 82 -1.89 29.54 8.78
CA GLN A 82 -2.90 29.51 7.73
C GLN A 82 -2.60 30.61 6.71
N LEU A 83 -2.51 30.20 5.44
CA LEU A 83 -2.31 31.03 4.27
C LEU A 83 -3.65 31.09 3.53
N ILE A 84 -4.32 32.25 3.56
CA ILE A 84 -5.66 32.41 3.02
C ILE A 84 -5.55 33.11 1.66
N TYR A 85 -5.91 32.37 0.61
CA TYR A 85 -5.89 32.82 -0.78
C TYR A 85 -7.30 33.15 -1.25
N SER A 86 -7.43 34.18 -2.08
CA SER A 86 -8.71 34.56 -2.69
C SER A 86 -8.80 33.99 -4.10
N LEU A 87 -9.58 32.92 -4.29
CA LEU A 87 -9.92 32.39 -5.60
C LEU A 87 -11.15 33.10 -6.15
N VAL A 88 -11.07 33.70 -7.33
CA VAL A 88 -12.23 34.25 -8.04
C VAL A 88 -12.47 33.41 -9.29
N HIS A 89 -13.44 32.50 -9.21
CA HIS A 89 -13.75 31.55 -10.27
C HIS A 89 -15.28 31.51 -10.49
N SER A 90 -15.72 31.36 -11.74
CA SER A 90 -17.14 31.41 -12.11
C SER A 90 -17.90 32.65 -11.57
N GLY A 91 -17.20 33.77 -11.36
CA GLY A 91 -17.77 35.01 -10.81
C GLY A 91 -18.00 35.03 -9.30
N ILE A 92 -17.59 33.97 -8.59
CA ILE A 92 -17.73 33.83 -7.13
C ILE A 92 -16.34 33.96 -6.50
N GLN A 93 -16.24 34.73 -5.42
CA GLN A 93 -15.03 34.83 -4.61
C GLN A 93 -15.08 33.79 -3.48
N VAL A 94 -14.05 32.96 -3.40
CA VAL A 94 -13.93 31.83 -2.46
C VAL A 94 -12.59 31.93 -1.75
N ASN A 95 -12.58 31.66 -0.45
CA ASN A 95 -11.35 31.59 0.31
C ASN A 95 -10.82 30.15 0.29
N VAL A 96 -9.61 29.98 -0.22
CA VAL A 96 -8.86 28.72 -0.19
C VAL A 96 -7.80 28.86 0.89
N THR A 97 -7.68 27.86 1.76
CA THR A 97 -6.78 27.94 2.91
C THR A 97 -5.71 26.85 2.84
N GLY A 98 -4.47 27.24 2.60
CA GLY A 98 -3.30 26.38 2.82
C GLY A 98 -2.88 26.45 4.29
N ARG A 99 -2.70 25.32 4.96
CA ARG A 99 -2.33 25.25 6.38
C ARG A 99 -1.00 24.53 6.54
N VAL A 100 -0.03 25.21 7.14
CA VAL A 100 1.29 24.66 7.46
C VAL A 100 1.34 24.38 8.95
N ARG A 101 1.26 23.10 9.34
CA ARG A 101 1.13 22.66 10.73
C ARG A 101 2.39 21.93 11.19
N GLN A 102 3.02 22.44 12.23
CA GLN A 102 4.16 21.83 12.89
C GLN A 102 3.74 21.13 14.18
N TRP A 103 4.18 19.88 14.34
CA TRP A 103 3.82 19.02 15.47
C TRP A 103 4.86 19.10 16.59
N SER A 104 4.39 19.01 17.84
CA SER A 104 5.26 18.98 19.03
C SER A 104 5.60 17.57 19.49
N SER A 105 4.73 16.59 19.23
CA SER A 105 4.88 15.21 19.74
C SER A 105 5.46 14.23 18.71
N ILE A 106 5.54 14.65 17.44
CA ILE A 106 6.16 13.89 16.35
C ILE A 106 7.09 14.81 15.55
N SER A 107 8.14 14.26 14.97
CA SER A 107 9.10 14.98 14.13
C SER A 107 8.55 15.23 12.72
N ALA A 108 7.47 16.00 12.63
CA ALA A 108 6.78 16.22 11.36
C ALA A 108 6.21 17.64 11.18
N VAL A 109 6.06 18.00 9.91
CA VAL A 109 5.23 19.11 9.44
C VAL A 109 4.17 18.53 8.49
N THR A 110 2.92 18.90 8.69
CA THR A 110 1.82 18.52 7.79
C THR A 110 1.29 19.75 7.07
N PHE A 111 0.98 19.58 5.79
CA PHE A 111 0.45 20.61 4.91
C PHE A 111 -0.97 20.21 4.53
N HIS A 112 -1.94 21.10 4.77
CA HIS A 112 -3.35 20.85 4.46
C HIS A 112 -3.84 21.89 3.46
N LEU A 113 -4.64 21.47 2.49
CA LEU A 113 -5.34 22.39 1.61
C LEU A 113 -6.84 22.22 1.82
N ASP A 114 -7.51 23.33 2.11
CA ASP A 114 -8.97 23.43 2.19
C ASP A 114 -9.44 24.30 1.03
N ILE A 115 -10.22 23.72 0.11
CA ILE A 115 -10.59 24.39 -1.14
C ILE A 115 -11.74 25.39 -0.98
N GLY A 116 -12.31 25.53 0.23
CA GLY A 116 -13.41 26.44 0.49
C GLY A 116 -14.78 25.87 0.10
N ASN A 117 -15.81 26.72 0.17
CA ASN A 117 -17.22 26.32 0.13
C ASN A 117 -17.82 26.12 -1.28
N GLU A 118 -17.01 26.27 -2.33
CA GLU A 118 -17.45 26.05 -3.71
C GLU A 118 -16.66 24.91 -4.35
N PRO A 119 -17.29 24.11 -5.23
CA PRO A 119 -16.61 23.03 -5.91
C PRO A 119 -15.67 23.56 -7.01
N LEU A 120 -14.54 22.88 -7.21
CA LEU A 120 -13.68 23.10 -8.37
C LEU A 120 -14.13 22.19 -9.52
N THR A 121 -14.73 22.79 -10.54
CA THR A 121 -15.23 22.10 -11.73
C THR A 121 -14.47 22.49 -12.98
N SER A 122 -14.29 21.53 -13.89
CA SER A 122 -13.71 21.73 -15.21
C SER A 122 -14.30 20.70 -16.17
N SER A 123 -14.57 21.11 -17.40
CA SER A 123 -14.97 20.26 -18.53
C SER A 123 -13.76 19.56 -19.17
N ASN A 124 -12.57 20.17 -19.15
CA ASN A 124 -11.35 19.46 -19.53
C ASN A 124 -10.81 18.64 -18.36
N SER A 125 -10.54 17.36 -18.64
CA SER A 125 -9.76 16.50 -17.76
C SER A 125 -8.27 16.80 -17.93
N LEU A 126 -7.55 16.97 -16.83
CA LEU A 126 -6.10 16.92 -16.84
C LEU A 126 -5.62 15.46 -16.88
N SER A 127 -4.32 15.26 -17.08
CA SER A 127 -3.73 13.92 -17.01
C SER A 127 -3.88 13.32 -15.61
N MET A 128 -3.96 11.98 -15.54
CA MET A 128 -3.87 11.26 -14.26
C MET A 128 -2.48 11.31 -13.62
N ASP A 129 -1.46 11.74 -14.38
CA ASP A 129 -0.10 11.97 -13.90
C ASP A 129 0.15 13.42 -13.44
N GLU A 130 -0.87 14.28 -13.58
CA GLU A 130 -0.87 15.65 -13.08
C GLU A 130 -1.74 15.75 -11.82
N VAL A 131 -1.65 16.88 -11.13
CA VAL A 131 -2.59 17.27 -10.07
C VAL A 131 -3.37 18.50 -10.50
N ARG A 132 -4.57 18.71 -9.94
CA ARG A 132 -5.40 19.90 -10.16
C ARG A 132 -5.47 20.84 -8.96
N THR A 133 -5.00 20.38 -7.81
CA THR A 133 -4.71 21.24 -6.65
C THR A 133 -3.23 21.10 -6.32
N VAL A 134 -2.60 22.19 -5.91
CA VAL A 134 -1.16 22.23 -5.62
C VAL A 134 -0.98 22.91 -4.28
N PHE A 135 -0.86 22.11 -3.21
CA PHE A 135 -0.37 22.52 -1.90
C PHE A 135 -0.14 21.27 -1.02
N PRO A 136 1.09 21.05 -0.50
CA PRO A 136 2.27 21.87 -0.72
C PRO A 136 2.90 21.62 -2.09
N SER A 137 3.93 22.40 -2.39
CA SER A 137 4.85 22.13 -3.50
C SER A 137 6.27 22.50 -3.10
N PHE A 138 7.26 21.83 -3.67
CA PHE A 138 8.66 22.02 -3.33
C PHE A 138 9.53 22.09 -4.59
N ASN A 139 10.55 22.93 -4.58
CA ASN A 139 11.58 22.90 -5.61
C ASN A 139 12.47 21.67 -5.43
N ILE A 140 12.81 21.04 -6.56
CA ILE A 140 13.81 20.01 -6.71
C ILE A 140 15.08 20.73 -7.13
N GLU A 141 15.99 20.93 -6.18
CA GLU A 141 17.17 21.78 -6.36
C GLU A 141 18.25 21.40 -5.36
N GLN A 142 19.50 21.66 -5.77
CA GLN A 142 20.63 21.71 -4.85
C GLN A 142 20.60 23.05 -4.10
N MET A 143 20.65 22.99 -2.78
CA MET A 143 20.59 24.16 -1.91
C MET A 143 21.92 24.91 -1.86
N HIS A 144 23.04 24.20 -2.05
CA HIS A 144 24.43 24.67 -2.03
C HIS A 144 25.34 23.63 -2.72
N PRO A 145 26.59 23.98 -3.10
CA PRO A 145 27.49 23.05 -3.80
C PRO A 145 27.81 21.74 -3.06
N ASP A 146 27.73 21.74 -1.72
CA ASP A 146 27.95 20.57 -0.88
C ASP A 146 26.63 19.84 -0.52
N ASP A 147 25.53 20.14 -1.23
CA ASP A 147 24.25 19.46 -1.06
C ASP A 147 24.28 18.08 -1.74
N HIS A 148 24.50 17.05 -0.93
CA HIS A 148 24.61 15.66 -1.37
C HIS A 148 23.36 14.84 -1.09
N ARG A 149 22.18 15.46 -1.12
CA ARG A 149 20.94 14.72 -0.89
C ARG A 149 20.65 13.75 -2.04
N GLY A 150 20.48 12.49 -1.67
CA GLY A 150 19.91 11.44 -2.51
C GLY A 150 18.43 11.24 -2.20
N TYR A 151 17.77 10.47 -3.05
CA TYR A 151 16.41 10.01 -2.80
C TYR A 151 16.22 8.58 -3.28
N PHE A 152 15.22 7.89 -2.71
CA PHE A 152 14.52 6.81 -3.38
C PHE A 152 13.00 6.99 -3.25
N THR A 153 12.25 6.41 -4.17
CA THR A 153 10.77 6.42 -4.14
C THR A 153 10.21 5.03 -4.41
N TYR A 154 9.06 4.77 -3.81
CA TYR A 154 8.22 3.61 -4.09
C TYR A 154 7.38 3.88 -5.32
N ALA A 155 7.37 2.97 -6.29
CA ALA A 155 6.52 3.15 -7.48
C ALA A 155 6.03 1.82 -8.07
N ASP A 156 4.78 1.85 -8.54
CA ASP A 156 4.05 0.76 -9.17
C ASP A 156 3.64 -0.39 -8.22
N MET A 157 3.16 -1.49 -8.79
CA MET A 157 2.63 -2.65 -8.09
C MET A 157 3.62 -3.31 -7.11
N MET A 158 3.09 -4.23 -6.31
CA MET A 158 3.83 -4.98 -5.26
C MET A 158 4.40 -4.04 -4.20
N MET A 159 3.56 -3.12 -3.72
CA MET A 159 3.91 -2.14 -2.69
C MET A 159 5.05 -1.20 -3.12
N GLY A 160 5.10 -0.86 -4.42
CA GLY A 160 6.12 0.02 -4.98
C GLY A 160 7.42 -0.67 -5.37
N GLU A 161 7.46 -2.00 -5.44
CA GLU A 161 8.68 -2.77 -5.73
C GLU A 161 9.10 -2.71 -7.20
N VAL A 162 8.12 -2.80 -8.12
CA VAL A 162 8.37 -3.07 -9.55
C VAL A 162 9.05 -1.89 -10.25
N ASN A 163 8.76 -0.66 -9.85
CA ASN A 163 9.29 0.53 -10.52
C ASN A 163 9.96 1.52 -9.57
N LYS A 164 10.29 1.09 -8.34
CA LYS A 164 11.12 1.90 -7.42
C LYS A 164 12.36 2.41 -8.14
N HIS A 165 12.79 3.61 -7.79
CA HIS A 165 14.01 4.18 -8.31
C HIS A 165 14.62 5.16 -7.31
N ALA A 166 15.89 5.45 -7.53
CA ALA A 166 16.70 6.29 -6.69
C ALA A 166 17.57 7.22 -7.55
N GLY A 167 18.09 8.28 -6.95
CA GLY A 167 18.97 9.22 -7.60
C GLY A 167 19.40 10.38 -6.70
N ILE A 168 19.98 11.40 -7.30
CA ILE A 168 20.38 12.63 -6.61
C ILE A 168 19.22 13.62 -6.62
N TRP A 169 19.02 14.38 -5.53
CA TRP A 169 18.03 15.45 -5.48
C TRP A 169 18.59 16.73 -6.10
N GLU A 170 18.33 16.95 -7.38
CA GLU A 170 18.78 18.12 -8.14
C GLU A 170 17.78 18.49 -9.24
N SER A 171 17.92 19.69 -9.83
CA SER A 171 16.92 20.24 -10.76
C SER A 171 16.75 19.45 -12.06
N SER A 172 17.76 18.66 -12.46
CA SER A 172 17.71 17.73 -13.59
C SER A 172 16.99 16.42 -13.28
N SER A 173 16.73 16.11 -12.01
CA SER A 173 16.26 14.79 -11.61
C SER A 173 14.79 14.58 -11.91
N LYS A 174 14.46 13.43 -12.51
CA LYS A 174 13.09 12.93 -12.60
C LYS A 174 12.80 12.03 -11.39
N ILE A 175 12.31 12.65 -10.33
CA ILE A 175 12.00 12.03 -9.03
C ILE A 175 10.77 11.14 -9.10
N ILE A 176 9.83 11.43 -9.99
CA ILE A 176 8.56 10.72 -10.12
C ILE A 176 8.45 10.09 -11.52
N LYS A 177 8.14 8.79 -11.57
CA LYS A 177 7.78 8.04 -12.77
C LYS A 177 6.36 8.36 -13.25
N SER A 178 5.33 8.26 -12.40
CA SER A 178 3.91 8.41 -12.80
C SER A 178 2.93 8.58 -11.64
N GLY A 179 2.11 9.64 -11.65
CA GLY A 179 1.30 10.08 -10.51
C GLY A 179 0.61 8.96 -9.71
N MET A 180 -0.35 8.26 -10.32
CA MET A 180 -1.15 7.27 -9.58
C MET A 180 -0.33 6.12 -8.98
N GLN A 181 0.79 5.79 -9.60
CA GLN A 181 1.62 4.65 -9.21
C GLN A 181 2.63 5.00 -8.11
N GLU A 182 2.70 6.27 -7.70
CA GLU A 182 3.76 6.76 -6.81
C GLU A 182 3.41 6.59 -5.34
N GLY A 183 4.46 6.49 -4.54
CA GLY A 183 4.40 6.36 -3.10
C GLY A 183 5.19 7.44 -2.38
N PRO A 184 5.51 7.19 -1.10
CA PRO A 184 6.38 8.06 -0.33
C PRO A 184 7.75 8.25 -0.99
N ILE A 185 8.27 9.48 -0.94
CA ILE A 185 9.65 9.80 -1.34
C ILE A 185 10.50 9.90 -0.09
N VAL A 186 11.65 9.25 -0.08
CA VAL A 186 12.61 9.26 1.02
C VAL A 186 13.86 10.00 0.58
N LEU A 187 14.15 11.14 1.21
CA LEU A 187 15.36 11.94 1.01
C LEU A 187 16.35 11.66 2.13
N PHE A 188 17.64 11.60 1.81
CA PHE A 188 18.70 11.34 2.77
C PHE A 188 20.04 11.93 2.30
N ASP A 189 20.98 12.12 3.22
CA ASP A 189 22.33 12.55 2.86
C ASP A 189 23.16 11.34 2.35
N LEU A 190 23.69 11.45 1.12
CA LEU A 190 24.54 10.41 0.52
C LEU A 190 25.89 10.31 1.23
N THR A 191 26.42 11.40 1.80
CA THR A 191 27.71 11.39 2.50
C THR A 191 27.65 10.58 3.80
N GLU A 192 26.47 10.50 4.42
CA GLU A 192 26.19 9.68 5.59
C GLU A 192 25.68 8.28 5.22
N ARG A 193 25.70 7.92 3.92
CA ARG A 193 25.25 6.63 3.38
C ARG A 193 23.88 6.21 3.92
N ALA A 194 22.93 7.15 3.94
CA ALA A 194 21.57 6.97 4.45
C ALA A 194 21.48 6.53 5.93
N GLN A 195 22.51 6.79 6.74
CA GLN A 195 22.55 6.44 8.17
C GLN A 195 22.21 7.61 9.11
N GLY A 196 22.18 8.85 8.63
CA GLY A 196 21.88 10.03 9.44
C GLY A 196 20.54 10.66 9.07
N ASP A 197 20.55 11.92 8.64
CA ASP A 197 19.33 12.69 8.41
C ASP A 197 18.49 12.14 7.24
N VAL A 198 17.20 11.90 7.51
CA VAL A 198 16.22 11.42 6.54
C VAL A 198 14.94 12.25 6.60
N VAL A 199 14.41 12.61 5.44
CA VAL A 199 13.12 13.29 5.28
C VAL A 199 12.20 12.46 4.40
N ILE A 200 10.99 12.17 4.87
CA ILE A 200 9.98 11.39 4.14
C ILE A 200 8.84 12.31 3.74
N LEU A 201 8.54 12.35 2.44
CA LEU A 201 7.43 13.09 1.84
C LEU A 201 6.34 12.10 1.47
N SER A 202 5.15 12.23 2.04
CA SER A 202 4.08 11.26 1.83
C SER A 202 2.68 11.90 1.88
N PRO A 203 1.72 11.46 1.05
CA PRO A 203 0.31 11.76 1.28
C PRO A 203 -0.11 11.41 2.72
N PHE A 204 -0.95 12.25 3.32
CA PHE A 204 -1.40 12.12 4.70
C PHE A 204 -2.92 11.99 4.84
N SER A 205 -3.69 12.26 3.78
CA SER A 205 -5.11 11.92 3.71
C SER A 205 -5.56 11.71 2.26
N HIS A 206 -6.77 11.14 2.09
CA HIS A 206 -7.39 10.91 0.78
C HIS A 206 -6.46 10.22 -0.23
N PHE A 207 -5.84 9.12 0.21
CA PHE A 207 -4.77 8.42 -0.51
C PHE A 207 -5.15 7.98 -1.92
N MET A 208 -6.42 7.63 -2.12
CA MET A 208 -6.92 7.18 -3.42
C MET A 208 -7.20 8.32 -4.41
N ALA A 209 -7.38 9.55 -3.92
CA ALA A 209 -7.75 10.73 -4.70
C ALA A 209 -6.58 11.67 -4.99
N THR A 210 -5.54 11.61 -4.16
CA THR A 210 -4.40 12.50 -4.23
C THR A 210 -3.19 11.84 -4.88
N SER A 211 -2.25 12.66 -5.35
CA SER A 211 -1.04 12.22 -6.01
C SER A 211 0.07 13.22 -5.80
N LEU A 212 1.30 12.75 -5.94
CA LEU A 212 2.42 13.60 -6.28
C LEU A 212 2.48 13.73 -7.81
N SER A 213 2.94 14.88 -8.29
CA SER A 213 3.28 15.11 -9.69
C SER A 213 4.56 15.91 -9.77
N GLN A 214 5.31 15.75 -10.86
CA GLN A 214 6.51 16.53 -11.11
C GLN A 214 6.34 17.38 -12.37
N ARG A 215 6.52 18.69 -12.22
CA ARG A 215 6.51 19.66 -13.32
C ARG A 215 7.86 20.35 -13.36
N GLU A 216 8.67 20.03 -14.37
CA GLU A 216 10.06 20.49 -14.46
C GLU A 216 10.83 20.13 -13.15
N ASN A 217 11.35 21.14 -12.46
CA ASN A 217 12.05 21.01 -11.18
C ASN A 217 11.13 21.28 -9.98
N MET A 218 9.82 21.09 -10.11
CA MET A 218 8.85 21.26 -9.01
C MET A 218 8.16 19.94 -8.70
N LEU A 219 8.20 19.57 -7.42
CA LEU A 219 7.38 18.51 -6.85
C LEU A 219 6.08 19.12 -6.33
N GLU A 220 4.95 18.72 -6.90
CA GLU A 220 3.61 19.23 -6.58
C GLU A 220 2.77 18.11 -5.94
N TYR A 221 1.96 18.44 -4.93
CA TYR A 221 1.01 17.52 -4.31
C TYR A 221 -0.41 18.07 -4.36
N GLY A 222 -1.37 17.19 -4.67
CA GLY A 222 -2.78 17.45 -4.46
C GLY A 222 -3.69 16.44 -5.13
N VAL A 223 -4.93 16.85 -5.43
CA VAL A 223 -5.95 16.00 -6.05
C VAL A 223 -5.53 15.67 -7.47
N MET A 224 -5.62 14.39 -7.83
CA MET A 224 -5.25 13.88 -9.15
C MET A 224 -6.00 14.61 -10.27
N GLY A 225 -5.29 14.96 -11.34
CA GLY A 225 -5.77 15.85 -12.40
C GLY A 225 -7.00 15.33 -13.15
N SER A 226 -7.12 14.00 -13.26
CA SER A 226 -8.23 13.33 -13.95
C SER A 226 -9.55 13.30 -13.17
N MET A 227 -9.56 13.69 -11.90
CA MET A 227 -10.79 13.77 -11.11
C MET A 227 -11.75 14.78 -11.76
N SER A 228 -13.01 14.39 -11.96
CA SER A 228 -13.96 15.24 -12.70
C SER A 228 -14.25 16.56 -11.98
N SER A 229 -14.29 16.53 -10.65
CA SER A 229 -14.50 17.70 -9.81
C SER A 229 -13.86 17.51 -8.44
N VAL A 230 -13.52 18.61 -7.77
CA VAL A 230 -13.20 18.62 -6.34
C VAL A 230 -14.40 19.22 -5.60
N PRO A 231 -15.06 18.49 -4.69
CA PRO A 231 -16.31 18.94 -4.08
C PRO A 231 -16.09 20.09 -3.10
N ALA A 232 -17.11 20.91 -2.87
CA ALA A 232 -17.05 21.96 -1.85
C ALA A 232 -16.64 21.40 -0.47
N ASN A 233 -15.85 22.17 0.27
CA ASN A 233 -15.29 21.86 1.58
C ASN A 233 -14.37 20.64 1.60
N TYR A 234 -13.86 20.22 0.44
CA TYR A 234 -12.85 19.17 0.37
C TYR A 234 -11.54 19.65 0.99
N ASN A 235 -10.94 18.81 1.81
CA ASN A 235 -9.60 19.05 2.32
C ASN A 235 -8.71 17.85 2.04
N HIS A 236 -7.42 18.07 1.84
CA HIS A 236 -6.46 16.99 1.74
C HIS A 236 -5.11 17.41 2.31
N SER A 237 -4.25 16.44 2.63
CA SER A 237 -3.05 16.73 3.38
C SER A 237 -1.86 15.85 3.03
N MET A 238 -0.66 16.42 3.19
CA MET A 238 0.63 15.77 3.01
C MET A 238 1.45 15.89 4.29
N ILE A 239 2.26 14.89 4.59
CA ILE A 239 3.21 14.89 5.71
C ILE A 239 4.65 14.96 5.19
N VAL A 240 5.45 15.78 5.85
CA VAL A 240 6.91 15.79 5.77
C VAL A 240 7.43 15.35 7.14
N PHE A 241 7.96 14.14 7.20
CA PHE A 241 8.48 13.51 8.42
C PHE A 241 10.00 13.55 8.41
N TYR A 242 10.62 13.64 9.59
CA TYR A 242 12.06 13.67 9.76
C TYR A 242 12.54 12.70 10.84
N SER A 243 13.68 12.05 10.59
CA SER A 243 14.44 11.31 11.59
C SER A 243 15.95 11.42 11.35
N PRO A 244 16.79 11.54 12.40
CA PRO A 244 18.25 11.52 12.29
C PRO A 244 18.87 10.12 12.31
N LEU A 245 18.04 9.05 12.31
CA LEU A 245 18.47 7.69 12.64
C LEU A 245 18.64 6.78 11.40
N GLY A 246 18.77 7.38 10.22
CA GLY A 246 18.88 6.67 8.95
C GLY A 246 17.55 6.09 8.46
N VAL A 247 17.56 5.55 7.24
CA VAL A 247 16.32 5.24 6.51
C VAL A 247 15.42 4.23 7.21
N ASN A 248 15.98 3.12 7.71
CA ASN A 248 15.19 2.07 8.34
C ASN A 248 14.42 2.58 9.58
N GLU A 249 15.07 3.35 10.46
CA GLU A 249 14.38 3.95 11.61
C GLU A 249 13.44 5.07 11.20
N ALA A 250 13.83 5.93 10.25
CA ALA A 250 12.98 6.99 9.73
C ALA A 250 11.64 6.45 9.19
N MET A 251 11.69 5.39 8.38
CA MET A 251 10.51 4.73 7.85
C MET A 251 9.65 4.13 8.98
N ARG A 252 10.29 3.55 10.01
CA ARG A 252 9.61 2.99 11.19
C ARG A 252 8.88 4.06 12.00
N GLU A 253 9.54 5.15 12.32
CA GLU A 253 8.98 6.26 13.10
C GLU A 253 7.89 7.01 12.32
N TRP A 254 8.08 7.19 11.01
CA TRP A 254 7.04 7.69 10.11
C TRP A 254 5.83 6.76 10.13
N GLY A 255 6.02 5.46 9.91
CA GLY A 255 4.95 4.47 9.93
C GLY A 255 4.20 4.41 11.27
N GLN A 256 4.92 4.51 12.40
CA GLN A 256 4.30 4.62 13.72
C GLN A 256 3.43 5.88 13.84
N SER A 257 3.90 7.01 13.31
CA SER A 257 3.15 8.27 13.31
C SER A 257 1.90 8.16 12.44
N MET A 258 2.01 7.56 11.25
CA MET A 258 0.87 7.28 10.37
C MET A 258 -0.14 6.37 11.06
N ARG A 259 0.29 5.24 11.63
CA ARG A 259 -0.63 4.32 12.33
C ARG A 259 -1.31 4.97 13.53
N ARG A 260 -0.61 5.82 14.29
CA ARG A 260 -1.24 6.60 15.37
C ARG A 260 -2.31 7.54 14.83
N ALA A 261 -2.01 8.30 13.77
CA ALA A 261 -2.95 9.25 13.17
C ALA A 261 -4.26 8.60 12.74
N PHE A 262 -4.20 7.36 12.25
CA PHE A 262 -5.35 6.60 11.75
C PHE A 262 -5.89 5.56 12.74
N ASN A 263 -5.42 5.58 13.99
CA ASN A 263 -5.77 4.61 15.03
C ASN A 263 -5.65 3.13 14.56
N ARG A 264 -4.63 2.85 13.75
CA ARG A 264 -4.35 1.50 13.25
C ARG A 264 -3.51 0.74 14.26
N THR A 265 -4.07 -0.34 14.80
CA THR A 265 -3.34 -1.29 15.64
C THR A 265 -2.74 -2.41 14.80
N MET A 266 -1.82 -3.17 15.42
CA MET A 266 -1.20 -4.36 14.82
C MET A 266 -1.94 -5.65 15.20
N GLU A 267 -3.07 -5.54 15.90
CA GLU A 267 -3.73 -6.68 16.55
C GLU A 267 -4.13 -7.76 15.56
N HIS A 268 -4.75 -7.39 14.43
CA HIS A 268 -5.14 -8.37 13.42
C HIS A 268 -3.94 -9.05 12.76
N ARG A 269 -2.86 -8.30 12.43
CA ARG A 269 -1.62 -8.88 11.90
C ARG A 269 -0.98 -9.86 12.88
N LEU A 270 -0.90 -9.49 14.15
CA LEU A 270 -0.28 -10.33 15.18
C LEU A 270 -1.06 -11.61 15.46
N ASN A 271 -2.38 -11.59 15.29
CA ASN A 271 -3.26 -12.74 15.51
C ASN A 271 -3.65 -13.48 14.21
N ASP A 272 -3.09 -13.09 13.06
CA ASP A 272 -3.45 -13.70 11.78
C ASP A 272 -2.87 -15.12 11.67
N ILE A 273 -3.73 -16.11 11.45
CA ILE A 273 -3.31 -17.50 11.27
C ILE A 273 -2.39 -17.62 10.05
N THR A 274 -2.66 -16.88 8.96
CA THR A 274 -1.88 -16.98 7.72
C THR A 274 -0.49 -16.37 7.83
N ILE A 275 -0.21 -15.62 8.90
CA ILE A 275 1.09 -14.97 9.17
C ILE A 275 1.85 -15.73 10.28
N ASN A 276 1.15 -16.49 11.12
CA ASN A 276 1.74 -17.16 12.28
C ASN A 276 2.00 -18.65 12.05
N TYR A 277 1.32 -19.28 11.09
CA TYR A 277 1.42 -20.70 10.84
C TYR A 277 1.74 -21.00 9.37
N LEU A 278 2.38 -22.15 9.14
CA LEU A 278 2.70 -22.64 7.82
C LEU A 278 1.43 -22.84 6.98
N GLY A 279 1.44 -22.34 5.76
CA GLY A 279 0.36 -22.53 4.78
C GLY A 279 0.80 -23.36 3.59
N TYR A 280 -0.09 -23.52 2.62
CA TYR A 280 0.22 -24.09 1.32
C TYR A 280 -0.53 -23.31 0.24
N TYR A 281 0.16 -22.82 -0.80
CA TYR A 281 -0.44 -21.98 -1.84
C TYR A 281 -0.55 -22.71 -3.18
N THR A 282 -1.57 -22.35 -3.95
CA THR A 282 -1.80 -22.84 -5.32
C THR A 282 -1.81 -21.70 -6.34
N ASP A 283 -1.09 -20.62 -6.03
CA ASP A 283 -1.04 -19.38 -6.83
C ASP A 283 0.05 -19.42 -7.93
N ASN A 284 0.21 -18.31 -8.65
CA ASN A 284 1.07 -18.23 -9.82
C ASN A 284 2.57 -18.41 -9.50
N GLY A 285 2.98 -19.66 -9.54
CA GLY A 285 4.33 -20.15 -9.26
C GLY A 285 4.27 -21.56 -8.65
N ALA A 286 3.15 -21.93 -8.04
CA ALA A 286 2.89 -23.24 -7.47
C ALA A 286 2.68 -24.33 -8.53
N TYR A 287 2.99 -25.57 -8.17
CA TYR A 287 2.79 -26.73 -9.04
C TYR A 287 1.32 -26.96 -9.43
N TYR A 288 0.38 -26.60 -8.57
CA TYR A 288 -1.07 -26.79 -8.80
C TYR A 288 -1.80 -25.51 -9.24
N TYR A 289 -1.09 -24.54 -9.83
CA TYR A 289 -1.71 -23.37 -10.44
C TYR A 289 -2.23 -23.69 -11.85
N TYR A 290 -3.56 -23.65 -12.05
CA TYR A 290 -4.19 -24.14 -13.29
C TYR A 290 -3.77 -25.57 -13.67
N HIS A 291 -3.40 -26.38 -12.67
CA HIS A 291 -2.87 -27.73 -12.79
C HIS A 291 -3.32 -28.59 -11.61
N THR A 292 -3.52 -29.89 -11.83
CA THR A 292 -3.98 -30.84 -10.79
C THR A 292 -3.02 -32.00 -10.64
N GLU A 293 -3.14 -32.75 -9.55
CA GLU A 293 -2.42 -34.00 -9.41
C GLU A 293 -2.86 -34.99 -10.51
N THR A 294 -1.91 -35.81 -10.99
CA THR A 294 -2.16 -36.67 -12.15
C THR A 294 -3.32 -37.64 -11.87
N GLY A 295 -4.36 -37.56 -12.70
CA GLY A 295 -5.55 -38.39 -12.56
C GLY A 295 -6.56 -37.91 -11.52
N MET A 296 -6.37 -36.72 -10.94
CA MET A 296 -7.27 -36.09 -9.98
C MET A 296 -7.91 -34.81 -10.54
N ASN A 297 -9.10 -34.48 -10.04
CA ASN A 297 -9.64 -33.12 -10.15
C ASN A 297 -9.07 -32.21 -9.02
N TYR A 298 -9.46 -30.93 -9.01
CA TYR A 298 -8.98 -29.99 -8.00
C TYR A 298 -9.41 -30.32 -6.59
N GLU A 299 -10.67 -30.72 -6.40
CA GLU A 299 -11.16 -31.13 -5.09
C GLU A 299 -10.34 -32.28 -4.50
N GLU A 300 -10.08 -33.30 -5.29
CA GLU A 300 -9.25 -34.44 -4.93
C GLU A 300 -7.80 -34.03 -4.69
N THR A 301 -7.26 -33.12 -5.51
CA THR A 301 -5.90 -32.58 -5.37
C THR A 301 -5.76 -31.84 -4.04
N VAL A 302 -6.65 -30.89 -3.74
CA VAL A 302 -6.64 -30.09 -2.50
C VAL A 302 -6.81 -30.97 -1.25
N VAL A 303 -7.73 -31.93 -1.31
CA VAL A 303 -7.87 -32.92 -0.22
C VAL A 303 -6.61 -33.78 -0.09
N SER A 304 -5.97 -34.16 -1.20
CA SER A 304 -4.73 -34.95 -1.18
C SER A 304 -3.55 -34.17 -0.63
N ILE A 305 -3.42 -32.87 -0.94
CA ILE A 305 -2.43 -31.98 -0.33
C ILE A 305 -2.58 -32.07 1.20
N SER A 306 -3.77 -31.81 1.73
CA SER A 306 -4.02 -31.81 3.18
C SER A 306 -3.72 -33.13 3.90
N ARG A 307 -3.73 -34.26 3.19
CA ARG A 307 -3.59 -35.60 3.78
C ARG A 307 -2.21 -36.22 3.57
N ASN A 308 -1.57 -35.88 2.45
CA ASN A 308 -0.42 -36.62 1.96
C ASN A 308 0.89 -35.82 2.08
N ILE A 309 0.83 -34.49 2.19
CA ILE A 309 2.04 -33.74 2.54
C ILE A 309 2.29 -33.90 4.04
N SER A 310 3.50 -34.29 4.43
CA SER A 310 3.87 -34.45 5.85
C SER A 310 4.28 -33.12 6.47
N LEU A 311 3.46 -32.08 6.28
CA LEU A 311 3.67 -30.73 6.84
C LEU A 311 2.48 -30.34 7.73
N PRO A 312 2.73 -29.65 8.86
CA PRO A 312 1.68 -29.18 9.76
C PRO A 312 1.05 -27.86 9.24
N ILE A 313 0.49 -27.89 8.03
CA ILE A 313 -0.18 -26.73 7.45
C ILE A 313 -1.49 -26.42 8.18
N GLN A 314 -1.79 -25.13 8.37
CA GLN A 314 -3.03 -24.69 9.03
C GLN A 314 -4.06 -24.12 8.06
N TYR A 315 -3.64 -23.84 6.82
CA TYR A 315 -4.51 -23.31 5.78
C TYR A 315 -3.98 -23.65 4.38
N ILE A 316 -4.89 -23.70 3.42
CA ILE A 316 -4.59 -23.85 1.98
C ILE A 316 -5.19 -22.66 1.25
N GLN A 317 -4.43 -22.07 0.33
CA GLN A 317 -4.93 -21.04 -0.58
C GLN A 317 -5.48 -21.67 -1.86
N ILE A 318 -6.66 -21.23 -2.27
CA ILE A 318 -7.27 -21.53 -3.57
C ILE A 318 -7.20 -20.30 -4.47
N ASP A 319 -6.42 -20.40 -5.56
CA ASP A 319 -6.16 -19.27 -6.45
C ASP A 319 -7.26 -19.07 -7.51
N SER A 320 -7.09 -18.12 -8.42
CA SER A 320 -8.02 -17.68 -9.45
C SER A 320 -8.66 -18.77 -10.34
N TRP A 321 -8.28 -20.04 -10.24
CA TRP A 321 -8.88 -21.16 -10.96
C TRP A 321 -10.26 -21.60 -10.43
N TRP A 322 -10.65 -21.25 -9.20
CA TRP A 322 -11.82 -21.87 -8.54
C TRP A 322 -13.20 -21.23 -8.79
N TYR A 323 -13.27 -19.96 -9.21
CA TYR A 323 -14.52 -19.22 -9.40
C TYR A 323 -14.81 -18.88 -10.88
N TYR A 324 -15.99 -18.31 -11.16
CA TYR A 324 -16.41 -17.96 -12.52
C TYR A 324 -15.79 -16.65 -13.00
N LYS A 325 -15.18 -16.70 -14.19
CA LYS A 325 -14.58 -15.54 -14.85
C LYS A 325 -15.51 -14.95 -15.90
N GLY A 326 -15.42 -13.65 -16.08
CA GLY A 326 -16.19 -12.87 -17.05
C GLY A 326 -15.29 -12.13 -18.01
N ASN A 327 -15.73 -10.94 -18.42
CA ASN A 327 -14.99 -10.07 -19.33
C ASN A 327 -13.54 -9.87 -18.86
N ARG A 328 -12.60 -10.05 -19.80
CA ARG A 328 -11.15 -9.92 -19.62
C ARG A 328 -10.58 -10.74 -18.45
N ASP A 329 -11.23 -11.84 -18.10
CA ASP A 329 -10.87 -12.74 -16.99
C ASP A 329 -11.03 -12.15 -15.58
N GLY A 330 -11.83 -11.07 -15.44
CA GLY A 330 -12.30 -10.58 -14.15
C GLY A 330 -13.33 -11.49 -13.48
N VAL A 331 -13.68 -11.21 -12.23
CA VAL A 331 -14.63 -12.00 -11.46
C VAL A 331 -16.05 -11.72 -11.93
N LYS A 332 -16.70 -12.77 -12.45
CA LYS A 332 -18.12 -12.73 -12.84
C LYS A 332 -19.03 -13.16 -11.70
N GLU A 333 -18.64 -14.23 -11.03
CA GLU A 333 -19.31 -14.77 -9.85
C GLU A 333 -18.25 -15.44 -8.98
N TRP A 334 -18.16 -15.00 -7.72
CA TRP A 334 -17.19 -15.48 -6.74
C TRP A 334 -17.82 -16.61 -5.92
N SER A 335 -18.15 -17.70 -6.63
CA SER A 335 -18.80 -18.90 -6.08
C SER A 335 -18.01 -20.14 -6.51
N PRO A 336 -17.93 -21.19 -5.68
CA PRO A 336 -17.22 -22.41 -6.03
C PRO A 336 -17.90 -23.10 -7.22
N ARG A 337 -17.09 -23.37 -8.24
CA ARG A 337 -17.54 -24.03 -9.45
C ARG A 337 -17.76 -25.53 -9.23
N PRO A 338 -18.91 -26.11 -9.60
CA PRO A 338 -19.18 -27.55 -9.45
C PRO A 338 -18.24 -28.45 -10.28
N ASP A 339 -17.64 -27.94 -11.36
CA ASP A 339 -16.65 -28.71 -12.14
C ASP A 339 -15.25 -28.71 -11.51
N ILE A 340 -15.01 -27.85 -10.51
CA ILE A 340 -13.78 -27.77 -9.72
C ILE A 340 -13.97 -28.45 -8.36
N PHE A 341 -15.09 -28.17 -7.70
CA PHE A 341 -15.50 -28.69 -6.40
C PHE A 341 -16.89 -29.34 -6.50
N PRO A 342 -16.99 -30.58 -7.04
CA PRO A 342 -18.27 -31.26 -7.25
C PRO A 342 -19.07 -31.48 -5.96
N ASP A 343 -18.41 -31.66 -4.82
CA ASP A 343 -19.08 -31.80 -3.52
C ASP A 343 -19.27 -30.43 -2.80
N GLY A 344 -18.69 -29.37 -3.35
CA GLY A 344 -18.71 -28.01 -2.79
C GLY A 344 -17.77 -27.81 -1.60
N LEU A 345 -17.31 -26.56 -1.42
CA LEU A 345 -16.33 -26.20 -0.38
C LEU A 345 -16.68 -26.63 1.06
N PRO A 346 -17.95 -26.64 1.53
CA PRO A 346 -18.28 -27.14 2.86
C PRO A 346 -17.88 -28.61 3.07
N VAL A 347 -17.99 -29.46 2.04
CA VAL A 347 -17.58 -30.87 2.10
C VAL A 347 -16.06 -30.98 2.03
N VAL A 348 -15.42 -30.19 1.17
CA VAL A 348 -13.95 -30.12 1.06
C VAL A 348 -13.31 -29.74 2.39
N HIS A 349 -13.80 -28.68 3.02
CA HIS A 349 -13.34 -28.20 4.33
C HIS A 349 -13.37 -29.32 5.39
N ARG A 350 -14.46 -30.08 5.46
CA ARG A 350 -14.55 -31.26 6.37
C ARG A 350 -13.57 -32.38 5.98
N ARG A 351 -13.38 -32.65 4.69
CA ARG A 351 -12.46 -33.69 4.20
C ARG A 351 -10.99 -33.35 4.43
N MET A 352 -10.66 -32.07 4.53
CA MET A 352 -9.35 -31.54 4.92
C MET A 352 -9.19 -31.43 6.45
N ASN A 353 -10.08 -32.05 7.25
CA ASN A 353 -10.06 -31.98 8.71
C ASN A 353 -10.15 -30.53 9.26
N ASN A 354 -10.92 -29.68 8.58
CA ASN A 354 -11.14 -28.27 8.91
C ASN A 354 -9.89 -27.38 8.84
N ILE A 355 -8.91 -27.74 8.00
CA ILE A 355 -7.86 -26.80 7.58
C ILE A 355 -8.51 -25.60 6.91
N HIS A 356 -8.10 -24.40 7.31
CA HIS A 356 -8.71 -23.15 6.86
C HIS A 356 -8.45 -22.87 5.37
N ILE A 357 -9.28 -22.01 4.79
CA ILE A 357 -9.15 -21.57 3.41
C ILE A 357 -8.72 -20.11 3.35
N ALA A 358 -7.72 -19.83 2.51
CA ALA A 358 -7.47 -18.51 1.95
C ALA A 358 -7.96 -18.51 0.49
N ALA A 359 -8.62 -17.45 0.03
CA ALA A 359 -9.21 -17.44 -1.31
C ALA A 359 -8.88 -16.18 -2.10
N HIS A 360 -8.46 -16.39 -3.33
CA HIS A 360 -8.13 -15.37 -4.32
C HIS A 360 -9.36 -14.68 -4.91
N ASN A 361 -9.22 -13.39 -5.23
CA ASN A 361 -10.14 -12.60 -6.03
C ASN A 361 -9.39 -11.63 -6.96
N ARG A 362 -9.73 -11.62 -8.26
CA ARG A 362 -9.25 -10.61 -9.25
C ARG A 362 -10.03 -9.30 -9.14
N TYR A 363 -9.87 -8.40 -10.10
CA TYR A 363 -10.81 -7.30 -10.33
C TYR A 363 -12.21 -7.83 -10.70
N TRP A 364 -13.27 -7.04 -10.50
CA TRP A 364 -14.64 -7.42 -10.84
C TRP A 364 -14.92 -7.21 -12.34
N ALA A 365 -15.47 -8.20 -13.03
CA ALA A 365 -15.80 -8.09 -14.45
C ALA A 365 -17.03 -7.19 -14.68
N SER A 366 -17.08 -6.50 -15.82
CA SER A 366 -18.25 -5.67 -16.18
C SER A 366 -19.56 -6.47 -16.37
N ASP A 367 -19.47 -7.77 -16.60
CA ASP A 367 -20.62 -8.68 -16.69
C ASP A 367 -20.85 -9.48 -15.39
N THR A 368 -20.34 -8.99 -14.25
CA THR A 368 -20.56 -9.58 -12.93
C THR A 368 -22.04 -9.76 -12.61
N VAL A 369 -22.41 -10.95 -12.12
CA VAL A 369 -23.80 -11.29 -11.82
C VAL A 369 -24.34 -10.47 -10.65
N TYR A 370 -23.46 -10.01 -9.76
CA TYR A 370 -23.81 -9.24 -8.57
C TYR A 370 -24.41 -7.87 -8.92
N SER A 371 -24.09 -7.30 -10.09
CA SER A 371 -24.65 -6.02 -10.55
C SER A 371 -26.18 -6.05 -10.77
N LYS A 372 -26.80 -7.23 -10.81
CA LYS A 372 -28.25 -7.40 -10.90
C LYS A 372 -28.99 -7.17 -9.58
N THR A 373 -28.28 -7.28 -8.45
CA THR A 373 -28.86 -7.25 -7.10
C THR A 373 -28.23 -6.17 -6.22
N TYR A 374 -26.96 -5.85 -6.48
CA TYR A 374 -26.18 -4.89 -5.71
C TYR A 374 -25.75 -3.71 -6.59
N ALA A 375 -25.43 -2.60 -5.94
CA ALA A 375 -24.99 -1.38 -6.56
C ALA A 375 -23.55 -1.49 -7.05
N PHE A 376 -23.37 -1.58 -8.37
CA PHE A 376 -22.06 -1.60 -9.04
C PHE A 376 -21.93 -0.42 -10.00
N VAL A 377 -20.76 0.22 -10.00
CA VAL A 377 -20.32 1.06 -11.12
C VAL A 377 -19.73 0.13 -12.16
N ILE A 378 -20.10 0.31 -13.42
CA ILE A 378 -19.63 -0.52 -14.53
C ILE A 378 -18.87 0.35 -15.53
N ASP A 379 -17.70 -0.11 -15.95
CA ASP A 379 -16.91 0.43 -17.06
C ASP A 379 -16.85 -0.63 -18.17
N PRO A 380 -17.84 -0.63 -19.10
CA PRO A 380 -17.90 -1.63 -20.16
C PRO A 380 -16.71 -1.56 -21.12
N LEU A 381 -16.15 -0.37 -21.34
CA LEU A 381 -15.02 -0.17 -22.25
C LEU A 381 -13.77 -0.87 -21.73
N GLN A 382 -13.57 -0.84 -20.41
CA GLN A 382 -12.42 -1.48 -19.76
C GLN A 382 -12.72 -2.89 -19.25
N GLY A 383 -13.95 -3.36 -19.44
CA GLY A 383 -14.38 -4.71 -19.05
C GLY A 383 -14.48 -4.91 -17.53
N LYS A 384 -14.58 -3.83 -16.75
CA LYS A 384 -14.47 -3.84 -15.28
C LYS A 384 -15.74 -3.30 -14.62
N ALA A 385 -15.94 -3.69 -13.37
CA ALA A 385 -16.94 -3.11 -12.48
C ALA A 385 -16.35 -2.92 -11.09
N LEU A 386 -17.07 -2.25 -10.21
CA LEU A 386 -16.70 -2.10 -8.80
C LEU A 386 -17.97 -1.89 -7.96
N PRO A 387 -18.12 -2.54 -6.80
CA PRO A 387 -19.23 -2.26 -5.90
C PRO A 387 -19.17 -0.82 -5.39
N ILE A 388 -20.26 -0.07 -5.54
CA ILE A 388 -20.40 1.32 -5.01
C ILE A 388 -20.28 1.33 -3.49
N SER A 389 -20.59 0.19 -2.85
CA SER A 389 -20.39 -0.05 -1.43
C SER A 389 -21.29 0.81 -0.52
N ASN A 390 -22.55 1.00 -0.94
CA ASN A 390 -23.63 1.63 -0.19
C ASN A 390 -24.76 0.64 0.19
N ASP A 391 -24.51 -0.67 0.01
CA ASP A 391 -25.44 -1.76 0.30
C ASP A 391 -24.72 -2.94 1.00
N SER A 392 -25.37 -4.10 1.09
CA SER A 392 -24.88 -5.27 1.83
C SER A 392 -23.91 -6.16 1.03
N PHE A 393 -23.49 -5.78 -0.18
CA PHE A 393 -22.69 -6.65 -1.05
C PHE A 393 -21.52 -7.33 -0.34
N TRP A 394 -20.64 -6.56 0.31
CA TRP A 394 -19.44 -7.10 0.94
C TRP A 394 -19.72 -7.99 2.15
N ILE A 395 -20.73 -7.63 2.97
CA ILE A 395 -21.07 -8.41 4.15
C ILE A 395 -21.74 -9.74 3.77
N ASP A 396 -22.54 -9.73 2.70
CA ASP A 396 -23.17 -10.94 2.18
C ASP A 396 -22.11 -11.86 1.53
N LEU A 397 -21.22 -11.30 0.71
CA LEU A 397 -20.14 -12.03 0.04
C LEU A 397 -19.20 -12.72 1.05
N LEU A 398 -18.61 -11.95 1.97
CA LEU A 398 -17.64 -12.46 2.93
C LEU A 398 -18.31 -13.28 4.04
N GLY A 399 -19.54 -12.94 4.43
CA GLY A 399 -20.30 -13.67 5.43
C GLY A 399 -20.71 -15.06 4.97
N GLU A 400 -21.09 -15.21 3.70
CA GLU A 400 -21.37 -16.51 3.09
C GLU A 400 -20.11 -17.39 3.08
N ALA A 401 -19.00 -16.85 2.58
CA ALA A 401 -17.75 -17.58 2.48
C ALA A 401 -17.16 -17.98 3.84
N SER A 402 -17.20 -17.07 4.83
CA SER A 402 -16.76 -17.34 6.21
C SER A 402 -17.53 -18.52 6.82
N ARG A 403 -18.87 -18.48 6.75
CA ARG A 403 -19.74 -19.46 7.42
C ARG A 403 -19.69 -20.84 6.77
N ASN A 404 -19.54 -20.89 5.44
CA ASN A 404 -19.73 -22.13 4.70
C ASN A 404 -18.43 -22.77 4.21
N TRP A 405 -17.36 -22.01 3.99
CA TRP A 405 -16.14 -22.54 3.38
C TRP A 405 -15.00 -22.72 4.38
N GLY A 406 -15.08 -22.10 5.57
CA GLY A 406 -13.93 -22.01 6.48
C GLY A 406 -12.92 -20.95 6.03
N LEU A 407 -13.39 -19.92 5.31
CA LEU A 407 -12.55 -18.82 4.83
C LEU A 407 -12.03 -17.97 6.00
N ILE A 408 -10.73 -17.74 6.04
CA ILE A 408 -10.07 -16.86 7.03
C ILE A 408 -9.35 -15.67 6.40
N LEU A 409 -9.05 -15.74 5.10
CA LEU A 409 -8.32 -14.72 4.36
C LEU A 409 -8.91 -14.52 2.96
N TYR A 410 -9.24 -13.27 2.64
CA TYR A 410 -9.62 -12.83 1.30
C TYR A 410 -8.42 -12.12 0.64
N GLU A 411 -7.91 -12.67 -0.45
CA GLU A 411 -6.87 -12.02 -1.24
C GLU A 411 -7.51 -11.17 -2.34
N GLN A 412 -7.34 -9.84 -2.25
CA GLN A 412 -7.68 -8.92 -3.32
C GLN A 412 -6.46 -8.71 -4.22
N ASP A 413 -6.50 -9.33 -5.40
CA ASP A 413 -5.47 -9.25 -6.43
C ASP A 413 -5.86 -8.31 -7.57
N TRP A 414 -4.90 -8.02 -8.44
CA TRP A 414 -5.01 -7.13 -9.58
C TRP A 414 -5.50 -5.74 -9.18
N LEU A 415 -5.12 -5.29 -7.97
CA LEU A 415 -5.47 -3.97 -7.43
C LEU A 415 -4.99 -2.84 -8.35
N ASN A 416 -3.77 -2.93 -8.86
CA ASN A 416 -3.26 -1.96 -9.84
C ASN A 416 -4.16 -1.91 -11.09
N LEU A 417 -4.55 -3.05 -11.66
CA LEU A 417 -5.40 -3.08 -12.87
C LEU A 417 -6.81 -2.55 -12.57
N GLN A 418 -7.40 -2.94 -11.44
CA GLN A 418 -8.70 -2.44 -11.01
C GLN A 418 -8.69 -0.93 -10.76
N THR A 419 -7.58 -0.34 -10.34
CA THR A 419 -7.50 1.09 -10.00
C THR A 419 -7.04 1.95 -11.19
N ILE A 420 -6.02 1.52 -11.94
CA ILE A 420 -5.42 2.28 -13.08
C ILE A 420 -6.29 2.17 -14.33
N GLU A 421 -6.81 0.98 -14.65
CA GLU A 421 -7.54 0.79 -15.90
C GLU A 421 -9.04 1.07 -15.75
N PHE A 422 -9.59 1.10 -14.53
CA PHE A 422 -11.00 1.40 -14.32
C PHE A 422 -11.20 2.92 -14.33
N THR A 423 -11.95 3.42 -15.31
CA THR A 423 -12.15 4.87 -15.46
C THR A 423 -12.80 5.51 -14.23
N PRO A 424 -13.83 4.92 -13.59
CA PRO A 424 -14.48 5.52 -12.44
C PRO A 424 -13.56 5.82 -11.24
N THR A 425 -12.55 4.98 -10.95
CA THR A 425 -11.57 5.26 -9.87
C THR A 425 -10.62 6.41 -10.20
N ARG A 426 -10.60 6.87 -11.46
CA ARG A 426 -9.78 7.99 -11.93
C ARG A 426 -10.54 9.30 -12.00
N THR A 427 -11.87 9.25 -11.94
CA THR A 427 -12.76 10.38 -12.17
C THR A 427 -13.65 10.69 -10.97
N ASP A 428 -13.99 9.69 -10.17
CA ASP A 428 -14.73 9.82 -8.90
C ASP A 428 -13.73 9.89 -7.74
N ILE A 429 -13.77 11.01 -7.02
CA ILE A 429 -12.82 11.34 -5.95
C ILE A 429 -12.94 10.43 -4.73
N ASP A 430 -14.11 9.81 -4.50
CA ASP A 430 -14.38 9.02 -3.29
C ASP A 430 -14.43 7.52 -3.54
N LEU A 431 -14.64 7.10 -4.79
CA LEU A 431 -14.96 5.70 -5.11
C LEU A 431 -13.89 4.71 -4.63
N GLY A 432 -12.61 5.02 -4.83
CA GLY A 432 -11.50 4.15 -4.43
C GLY A 432 -11.44 3.93 -2.91
N GLN A 433 -11.52 5.02 -2.13
CA GLN A 433 -11.51 4.96 -0.67
C GLN A 433 -12.76 4.23 -0.13
N ARG A 434 -13.93 4.55 -0.69
CA ARG A 434 -15.22 3.96 -0.29
C ARG A 434 -15.25 2.46 -0.53
N TRP A 435 -14.78 2.00 -1.70
CA TRP A 435 -14.69 0.58 -2.05
C TRP A 435 -13.83 -0.19 -1.04
N LEU A 436 -12.57 0.24 -0.84
CA LEU A 436 -11.62 -0.50 -0.01
C LEU A 436 -12.03 -0.48 1.47
N THR A 437 -12.53 0.65 1.96
CA THR A 437 -12.99 0.78 3.35
C THR A 437 -14.23 -0.07 3.61
N ALA A 438 -15.15 -0.19 2.65
CA ALA A 438 -16.33 -1.03 2.83
C ALA A 438 -16.01 -2.52 2.83
N MET A 439 -15.11 -2.97 1.94
CA MET A 439 -14.55 -4.32 1.98
C MET A 439 -13.92 -4.62 3.35
N GLY A 440 -13.10 -3.68 3.84
CA GLY A 440 -12.50 -3.74 5.17
C GLY A 440 -13.48 -3.85 6.33
N LYS A 441 -14.52 -3.01 6.33
CA LYS A 441 -15.58 -3.01 7.36
C LYS A 441 -16.37 -4.32 7.37
N ALA A 442 -16.66 -4.89 6.21
CA ALA A 442 -17.32 -6.19 6.12
C ALA A 442 -16.40 -7.31 6.65
N ALA A 443 -15.12 -7.30 6.26
CA ALA A 443 -14.12 -8.25 6.76
C ALA A 443 -14.00 -8.21 8.29
N GLU A 444 -14.03 -7.01 8.89
CA GLU A 444 -14.05 -6.83 10.35
C GLU A 444 -15.26 -7.51 10.99
N GLN A 445 -16.46 -7.28 10.43
CA GLN A 445 -17.72 -7.81 10.98
C GLN A 445 -17.79 -9.35 10.93
N VAL A 446 -17.14 -9.99 9.96
CA VAL A 446 -17.16 -11.45 9.80
C VAL A 446 -15.89 -12.13 10.30
N GLY A 447 -14.92 -11.37 10.81
CA GLY A 447 -13.69 -11.91 11.38
C GLY A 447 -12.72 -12.49 10.36
N ILE A 448 -12.69 -11.97 9.13
CA ILE A 448 -11.77 -12.38 8.06
C ILE A 448 -10.69 -11.32 7.86
N ASN A 449 -9.48 -11.74 7.54
CA ASN A 449 -8.37 -10.84 7.16
C ASN A 449 -8.29 -10.68 5.64
N ILE A 450 -7.57 -9.65 5.20
CA ILE A 450 -7.39 -9.31 3.78
C ILE A 450 -5.90 -9.32 3.44
N GLN A 451 -5.57 -9.97 2.32
CA GLN A 451 -4.28 -9.85 1.66
C GLN A 451 -4.42 -8.94 0.44
N TYR A 452 -3.50 -8.00 0.27
CA TYR A 452 -3.37 -7.24 -0.97
C TYR A 452 -2.34 -7.86 -1.91
N CYS A 453 -2.70 -7.96 -3.19
CA CYS A 453 -1.79 -8.38 -4.25
C CYS A 453 -1.82 -7.38 -5.42
N MET A 454 -0.65 -7.21 -6.05
CA MET A 454 -0.39 -6.16 -7.05
C MET A 454 -0.81 -4.75 -6.58
N SER A 455 -0.67 -4.47 -5.29
CA SER A 455 -1.00 -3.18 -4.69
C SER A 455 -0.03 -2.08 -5.12
N LEU A 456 -0.56 -0.95 -5.56
CA LEU A 456 0.15 0.33 -5.62
C LEU A 456 0.43 0.90 -4.21
N PRO A 457 1.40 1.82 -4.04
CA PRO A 457 1.69 2.47 -2.76
C PRO A 457 0.49 3.21 -2.15
N ARG A 458 -0.42 3.77 -2.97
CA ARG A 458 -1.68 4.36 -2.46
C ARG A 458 -2.58 3.36 -1.76
N HIS A 459 -2.59 2.10 -2.19
CA HIS A 459 -3.34 1.04 -1.49
C HIS A 459 -2.67 0.71 -0.16
N ALA A 460 -1.34 0.76 -0.10
CA ALA A 460 -0.61 0.63 1.15
C ALA A 460 -1.05 1.70 2.14
N LEU A 461 -1.02 2.98 1.74
CA LEU A 461 -1.46 4.08 2.59
C LEU A 461 -2.95 3.97 2.97
N GLN A 462 -3.82 3.61 2.02
CA GLN A 462 -5.24 3.40 2.30
C GLN A 462 -5.50 2.28 3.31
N ALA A 463 -4.60 1.30 3.44
CA ALA A 463 -4.70 0.27 4.47
C ALA A 463 -4.57 0.82 5.90
N LEU A 464 -4.08 2.06 6.09
CA LEU A 464 -4.11 2.73 7.41
C LEU A 464 -5.54 2.81 7.97
N GLU A 465 -6.55 2.93 7.11
CA GLU A 465 -7.98 2.97 7.49
C GLU A 465 -8.63 1.58 7.53
N ILE A 466 -7.86 0.51 7.26
CA ILE A 466 -8.39 -0.85 7.07
C ILE A 466 -7.59 -1.86 7.90
N PRO A 467 -7.80 -1.95 9.23
CA PRO A 467 -7.04 -2.83 10.14
C PRO A 467 -6.98 -4.30 9.71
N ARG A 468 -8.01 -4.79 9.00
CA ARG A 468 -8.09 -6.16 8.48
C ARG A 468 -7.20 -6.46 7.28
N VAL A 469 -6.61 -5.46 6.63
CA VAL A 469 -5.53 -5.74 5.67
C VAL A 469 -4.28 -6.04 6.50
N THR A 470 -3.95 -7.32 6.63
CA THR A 470 -2.89 -7.81 7.52
C THR A 470 -1.60 -8.09 6.79
N GLN A 471 -1.64 -8.31 5.47
CA GLN A 471 -0.48 -8.65 4.65
C GLN A 471 -0.62 -8.17 3.21
N ALA A 472 0.52 -8.03 2.53
CA ALA A 472 0.55 -7.68 1.11
C ALA A 472 1.73 -8.35 0.41
N ARG A 473 1.55 -8.75 -0.86
CA ARG A 473 2.66 -9.22 -1.70
C ARG A 473 3.64 -8.08 -1.97
N VAL A 474 4.92 -8.33 -1.70
CA VAL A 474 6.00 -7.33 -1.81
C VAL A 474 7.06 -7.69 -2.86
N SER A 475 6.89 -8.81 -3.56
CA SER A 475 7.69 -9.20 -4.73
C SER A 475 6.82 -9.34 -5.97
N VAL A 476 7.46 -9.50 -7.13
CA VAL A 476 6.80 -10.04 -8.34
C VAL A 476 6.35 -11.49 -8.13
N ASP A 477 5.48 -11.98 -9.01
CA ASP A 477 5.04 -13.38 -9.03
C ASP A 477 6.23 -14.36 -9.12
N TYR A 478 6.19 -15.41 -8.31
CA TYR A 478 7.20 -16.48 -8.33
C TYR A 478 7.31 -17.19 -9.68
N ALA A 479 6.23 -17.31 -10.45
CA ALA A 479 6.30 -17.82 -11.82
C ALA A 479 7.29 -17.05 -12.71
N ILE A 480 7.43 -15.73 -12.52
CA ILE A 480 8.40 -14.91 -13.26
C ILE A 480 9.83 -15.26 -12.82
N HIS A 481 10.05 -15.58 -11.54
CA HIS A 481 11.34 -16.11 -11.09
C HIS A 481 11.71 -17.41 -11.80
N LEU A 482 10.77 -18.36 -11.85
CA LEU A 482 10.98 -19.67 -12.47
C LEU A 482 11.33 -19.58 -13.95
N ASP A 483 10.63 -18.70 -14.68
CA ASP A 483 10.73 -18.59 -16.14
C ASP A 483 11.79 -17.60 -16.63
N GLU A 484 12.01 -16.50 -15.91
CA GLU A 484 12.84 -15.36 -16.34
C GLU A 484 14.01 -15.05 -15.40
N ARG A 485 14.14 -15.76 -14.27
CA ARG A 485 15.22 -15.59 -13.27
C ARG A 485 15.27 -14.19 -12.63
N VAL A 486 14.13 -13.52 -12.56
CA VAL A 486 14.00 -12.26 -11.81
C VAL A 486 14.29 -12.52 -10.33
N PRO A 487 15.04 -11.64 -9.62
CA PRO A 487 15.37 -11.82 -8.21
C PRO A 487 14.16 -11.53 -7.30
N GLN A 488 13.16 -12.41 -7.33
CA GLN A 488 11.91 -12.29 -6.57
C GLN A 488 12.15 -12.13 -5.06
N TRP A 489 13.18 -12.79 -4.53
CA TRP A 489 13.66 -12.67 -3.14
C TRP A 489 14.05 -11.24 -2.70
N ASN A 490 14.26 -10.30 -3.62
CA ASN A 490 14.75 -8.95 -3.32
C ASN A 490 13.65 -8.01 -2.80
N ILE A 491 13.07 -8.35 -1.65
CA ILE A 491 11.91 -7.65 -1.08
C ILE A 491 12.27 -6.53 -0.10
N GLY A 492 13.56 -6.20 0.05
CA GLY A 492 14.04 -5.38 1.17
C GLY A 492 13.47 -3.95 1.19
N VAL A 493 13.16 -3.37 0.03
CA VAL A 493 12.60 -2.01 -0.05
C VAL A 493 11.10 -2.01 0.23
N SER A 494 10.34 -2.81 -0.51
CA SER A 494 8.90 -2.95 -0.37
C SER A 494 8.46 -3.51 0.98
N SER A 495 9.28 -4.37 1.61
CA SER A 495 9.06 -4.85 2.98
C SER A 495 9.06 -3.72 4.01
N MET A 496 9.89 -2.68 3.83
CA MET A 496 9.84 -1.50 4.69
C MET A 496 8.48 -0.82 4.62
N LEU A 497 7.93 -0.60 3.41
CA LEU A 497 6.63 0.06 3.27
C LEU A 497 5.47 -0.78 3.84
N ALA A 498 5.45 -2.09 3.57
CA ALA A 498 4.40 -2.96 4.10
C ALA A 498 4.43 -2.99 5.64
N ASP A 499 5.60 -3.18 6.25
CA ASP A 499 5.75 -3.27 7.70
C ASP A 499 5.39 -1.98 8.42
N THR A 500 5.86 -0.86 7.89
CA THR A 500 5.66 0.47 8.47
C THR A 500 4.21 0.93 8.43
N ILE A 501 3.38 0.38 7.53
CA ILE A 501 1.93 0.60 7.56
C ILE A 501 1.21 -0.48 8.39
N GLY A 502 1.92 -1.48 8.89
CA GLY A 502 1.37 -2.50 9.78
C GLY A 502 0.82 -3.72 9.06
N MET A 503 1.30 -3.99 7.85
CA MET A 503 1.05 -5.23 7.11
C MET A 503 2.28 -6.12 7.16
N ALA A 504 2.12 -7.44 7.08
CA ALA A 504 3.22 -8.36 6.92
C ALA A 504 3.65 -8.45 5.44
N PRO A 505 4.94 -8.28 5.14
CA PRO A 505 5.46 -8.51 3.80
C PRO A 505 5.35 -9.98 3.39
N TYR A 506 4.55 -10.29 2.38
CA TYR A 506 4.49 -11.60 1.76
C TYR A 506 5.46 -11.65 0.57
N ASN A 507 6.47 -12.53 0.63
CA ASN A 507 7.42 -12.72 -0.47
C ASN A 507 6.64 -13.27 -1.68
N ASP A 508 6.40 -14.57 -1.72
CA ASP A 508 5.40 -15.22 -2.56
C ASP A 508 5.41 -16.72 -2.19
N VAL A 509 4.67 -17.54 -2.94
CA VAL A 509 4.84 -18.98 -3.00
C VAL A 509 6.26 -19.30 -3.44
N PHE A 510 6.72 -20.49 -3.08
CA PHE A 510 7.99 -21.01 -3.57
C PHE A 510 7.98 -22.52 -3.69
N TRP A 511 8.97 -23.07 -4.39
CA TRP A 511 9.25 -24.50 -4.39
C TRP A 511 10.36 -24.80 -3.40
N SER A 512 10.12 -25.74 -2.50
CA SER A 512 11.14 -26.28 -1.60
C SER A 512 12.09 -27.26 -2.30
N SER A 513 11.76 -27.71 -3.50
CA SER A 513 12.61 -28.52 -4.37
C SER A 513 13.09 -27.75 -5.59
N SER A 514 14.30 -28.06 -6.06
CA SER A 514 14.85 -27.38 -7.24
C SER A 514 14.15 -27.79 -8.53
N TYR A 515 13.63 -29.01 -8.61
CA TYR A 515 13.04 -29.54 -9.83
C TYR A 515 11.70 -30.20 -9.55
N GLU A 516 10.67 -29.76 -10.29
CA GLU A 516 9.30 -30.28 -10.19
C GLU A 516 8.80 -30.69 -11.58
N PRO A 517 9.06 -31.94 -12.00
CA PRO A 517 8.66 -32.40 -13.32
C PRO A 517 7.14 -32.47 -13.46
N GLY A 518 6.65 -32.16 -14.66
CA GLY A 518 5.22 -32.19 -14.96
C GLY A 518 4.44 -30.96 -14.50
N GLY A 519 5.09 -29.98 -13.87
CA GLY A 519 4.45 -28.71 -13.53
C GLY A 519 4.06 -27.89 -14.76
N PRO A 520 3.17 -26.88 -14.61
CA PRO A 520 2.59 -26.12 -15.72
C PRO A 520 3.53 -25.06 -16.34
N TYR A 521 4.79 -24.99 -15.89
CA TYR A 521 5.77 -23.98 -16.31
C TYR A 521 6.68 -24.49 -17.43
N LYS A 522 7.56 -23.61 -17.94
CA LYS A 522 8.52 -23.98 -18.99
C LYS A 522 9.34 -25.19 -18.56
N LYS A 523 9.74 -26.04 -19.51
CA LYS A 523 10.54 -27.25 -19.24
C LYS A 523 11.83 -26.99 -18.46
N ALA A 524 12.38 -25.77 -18.54
CA ALA A 524 13.59 -25.34 -17.85
C ALA A 524 13.34 -24.64 -16.50
N ALA A 525 12.07 -24.46 -16.09
CA ALA A 525 11.69 -23.91 -14.80
C ALA A 525 12.29 -24.76 -13.68
N MET A 526 12.95 -24.09 -12.74
CA MET A 526 13.59 -24.71 -11.58
C MET A 526 13.83 -23.63 -10.52
N GLU A 527 13.80 -24.02 -9.24
CA GLU A 527 14.24 -23.17 -8.13
C GLU A 527 15.73 -23.41 -7.86
N PRO A 528 16.63 -22.46 -8.21
CA PRO A 528 18.06 -22.71 -8.14
C PRO A 528 18.58 -22.73 -6.69
N VAL A 529 17.91 -22.06 -5.77
CA VAL A 529 18.33 -21.90 -4.37
C VAL A 529 17.11 -21.97 -3.41
N PRO A 530 16.46 -23.15 -3.27
CA PRO A 530 15.24 -23.26 -2.45
C PRO A 530 15.43 -22.85 -0.98
N ASP A 531 16.64 -23.05 -0.44
CA ASP A 531 16.97 -22.62 0.93
C ASP A 531 16.91 -21.09 1.09
N ARG A 532 17.18 -20.31 0.02
CA ARG A 532 17.03 -18.85 0.04
C ARG A 532 15.57 -18.45 0.06
N GLU A 533 14.72 -19.09 -0.74
CA GLU A 533 13.30 -18.73 -0.78
C GLU A 533 12.62 -19.00 0.57
N ILE A 534 12.92 -20.14 1.20
CA ILE A 534 12.44 -20.45 2.56
C ILE A 534 12.99 -19.45 3.57
N LEU A 535 14.28 -19.12 3.50
CA LEU A 535 14.88 -18.13 4.39
C LEU A 535 14.20 -16.76 4.24
N ILE A 536 14.04 -16.27 3.03
CA ILE A 536 13.47 -14.95 2.75
C ILE A 536 11.99 -14.90 3.13
N ALA A 537 11.20 -15.92 2.81
CA ALA A 537 9.81 -16.01 3.27
C ALA A 537 9.71 -16.00 4.81
N THR A 538 10.62 -16.68 5.51
CA THR A 538 10.64 -16.68 6.98
C THR A 538 11.04 -15.31 7.54
N LEU A 539 12.07 -14.70 6.95
CA LEU A 539 12.58 -13.39 7.36
C LEU A 539 11.67 -12.23 6.94
N SER A 540 10.71 -12.44 6.03
CA SER A 540 9.74 -11.41 5.65
C SER A 540 8.70 -11.15 6.73
N THR A 541 8.60 -12.01 7.76
CA THR A 541 7.55 -11.99 8.81
C THR A 541 6.11 -12.15 8.32
N GLY A 542 5.93 -12.41 7.02
CA GLY A 542 4.65 -12.71 6.39
C GLY A 542 4.38 -14.22 6.28
N PRO A 543 3.43 -14.59 5.41
CA PRO A 543 3.16 -15.99 5.09
C PRO A 543 4.40 -16.74 4.61
N VAL A 544 4.50 -18.01 5.04
CA VAL A 544 5.44 -18.99 4.49
C VAL A 544 4.63 -20.10 3.85
N THR A 545 4.65 -20.15 2.52
CA THR A 545 3.68 -20.90 1.72
C THR A 545 4.39 -21.68 0.60
N PRO A 546 4.86 -22.91 0.87
CA PRO A 546 5.29 -23.81 -0.20
C PRO A 546 4.15 -24.08 -1.20
N GLY A 547 4.52 -24.31 -2.46
CA GLY A 547 3.61 -24.65 -3.56
C GLY A 547 4.04 -25.88 -4.34
N ASP A 548 4.90 -26.73 -3.77
CA ASP A 548 5.46 -27.91 -4.41
C ASP A 548 4.42 -28.99 -4.70
N ALA A 549 4.62 -29.79 -5.75
CA ALA A 549 3.90 -31.06 -5.92
C ALA A 549 3.98 -31.94 -4.66
N ILE A 550 2.91 -32.68 -4.35
CA ILE A 550 2.83 -33.59 -3.19
C ILE A 550 4.03 -34.54 -3.12
N SER A 551 4.50 -35.03 -4.27
CA SER A 551 5.60 -35.99 -4.36
C SER A 551 7.01 -35.36 -4.35
N TYR A 552 7.12 -34.04 -4.50
CA TYR A 552 8.39 -33.32 -4.58
C TYR A 552 8.64 -32.39 -3.40
N ILE A 553 7.66 -32.19 -2.52
CA ILE A 553 7.81 -31.33 -1.36
C ILE A 553 8.92 -31.82 -0.41
N ASN A 554 9.85 -30.92 -0.08
CA ASN A 554 10.97 -31.19 0.81
C ASN A 554 10.64 -30.77 2.24
N VAL A 555 10.02 -31.68 2.98
CA VAL A 555 9.60 -31.49 4.38
C VAL A 555 10.76 -31.03 5.27
N ASN A 556 11.92 -31.69 5.17
CA ASN A 556 13.07 -31.37 6.01
C ASN A 556 13.61 -29.95 5.79
N ARG A 557 13.43 -29.41 4.58
CA ARG A 557 13.85 -28.05 4.25
C ARG A 557 12.85 -27.03 4.79
N ILE A 558 11.56 -27.26 4.55
CA ILE A 558 10.49 -26.38 5.00
C ILE A 558 10.43 -26.31 6.52
N MET A 559 10.50 -27.45 7.22
CA MET A 559 10.44 -27.50 8.69
C MET A 559 11.58 -26.78 9.42
N ARG A 560 12.55 -26.20 8.71
CA ARG A 560 13.55 -25.29 9.30
C ARG A 560 12.97 -23.91 9.65
N CYS A 561 11.85 -23.51 9.04
CA CYS A 561 11.21 -22.22 9.29
C CYS A 561 10.15 -22.25 10.39
N CYS A 562 9.74 -23.43 10.87
CA CYS A 562 8.59 -23.58 11.75
C CYS A 562 8.77 -24.68 12.81
N SER A 563 7.98 -24.59 13.88
CA SER A 563 7.88 -25.64 14.90
C SER A 563 7.13 -26.87 14.37
N GLU A 564 7.12 -27.97 15.15
CA GLU A 564 6.40 -29.21 14.82
C GLU A 564 4.89 -29.02 14.57
N ILE A 565 4.28 -27.98 15.14
CA ILE A 565 2.86 -27.63 14.94
C ILE A 565 2.63 -26.58 13.84
N GLY A 566 3.68 -26.21 13.11
CA GLY A 566 3.62 -25.28 11.99
C GLY A 566 3.75 -23.81 12.37
N THR A 567 3.92 -23.45 13.65
CA THR A 567 4.17 -22.04 14.03
C THR A 567 5.49 -21.56 13.41
N ILE A 568 5.43 -20.49 12.63
CA ILE A 568 6.58 -19.91 11.93
C ILE A 568 7.52 -19.23 12.94
N LEU A 569 8.81 -19.53 12.85
CA LEU A 569 9.89 -18.98 13.68
C LEU A 569 10.34 -17.62 13.12
N LYS A 570 9.43 -16.65 13.14
CA LYS A 570 9.68 -15.31 12.61
C LYS A 570 10.36 -14.38 13.61
N HIS A 571 11.04 -13.36 13.07
CA HIS A 571 11.56 -12.24 13.85
C HIS A 571 10.46 -11.20 14.16
N ASP A 572 10.76 -10.26 15.04
CA ASP A 572 9.86 -9.14 15.35
C ASP A 572 9.71 -8.14 14.20
N LEU A 573 10.73 -8.07 13.32
CA LEU A 573 10.80 -7.17 12.18
C LEU A 573 11.17 -7.94 10.91
N PRO A 574 10.65 -7.53 9.73
CA PRO A 574 11.02 -8.14 8.48
C PRO A 574 12.43 -7.78 8.05
N ILE A 575 12.99 -8.61 7.17
CA ILE A 575 14.19 -8.26 6.42
C ILE A 575 13.92 -7.04 5.56
N THR A 576 14.82 -6.07 5.66
CA THR A 576 14.77 -4.82 4.92
C THR A 576 16.13 -4.55 4.28
N MET A 577 16.16 -3.66 3.30
CA MET A 577 17.43 -3.24 2.71
C MET A 577 18.27 -2.48 3.74
N ILE A 578 19.57 -2.77 3.80
CA ILE A 578 20.51 -2.10 4.70
C ILE A 578 20.69 -0.65 4.25
N ASN A 579 20.67 0.32 5.19
CA ASN A 579 20.81 1.75 4.91
C ASN A 579 21.95 2.06 3.92
N SER A 580 23.15 1.54 4.16
CA SER A 580 24.30 1.82 3.29
C SER A 580 24.13 1.30 1.86
N MET A 581 23.34 0.24 1.64
CA MET A 581 23.05 -0.31 0.31
C MET A 581 21.94 0.47 -0.42
N ILE A 582 21.15 1.28 0.31
CA ILE A 582 20.16 2.18 -0.30
C ILE A 582 20.86 3.40 -0.91
N ALA A 583 21.99 3.81 -0.33
CA ALA A 583 22.79 4.94 -0.80
C ALA A 583 23.77 4.59 -1.93
N ASP A 584 24.09 3.30 -2.09
CA ASP A 584 24.95 2.78 -3.17
C ASP A 584 24.14 2.58 -4.47
#